data_AF-A0A1F6EI15-F1
#
_entry.id   AF-A0A1F6EI15-F1
#
_cell.length_a   1.000
_cell.length_b   1.000
_cell.length_c   1.000
_cell.angle_alpha   90.00
_cell.angle_beta   90.00
_cell.angle_gamma   90.00
#
_symmetry.space_group_name_H-M   'P 1'
#
loop_
_entity.id
_entity.type
_entity.pdbx_description
1 polymer ?
#
loop_
_entity_poly.entity_id
_entity_poly.type
_entity_poly.pdbx_seq_one_letter_code
_entity_poly.pdbx_strand_id
1 'polypeptide(L)'
;MKGFTLIELLVVTAILIIITGVVLVNNGRFGGVILLENLAYDIALSIREAQVFGISVRQFGTGNFGVGYGMHFLTSSPTTYVLFADAIESNGLYDGCPTEASCELVESTDIQRGYFIAGLCVPAGANADSCTRVSRADILFKRPEPDACISREGASAITGKYACTGAQESVRIILESPRGDRMSVVVEATGQISTGR
;
A
#
# COMPACT_ATOMS: atom_id res chain seq x y z
N MET A 1 -36.49 -28.82 45.40
CA MET A 1 -35.54 -28.05 44.59
C MET A 1 -34.16 -28.23 45.21
N LYS A 2 -33.25 -28.95 44.56
CA LYS A 2 -31.88 -29.12 45.05
C LYS A 2 -31.11 -27.87 44.63
N GLY A 3 -30.76 -27.02 45.60
CA GLY A 3 -29.99 -25.81 45.36
C GLY A 3 -28.56 -26.15 44.98
N PHE A 4 -27.98 -25.31 44.11
CA PHE A 4 -26.57 -25.36 43.73
C PHE A 4 -25.69 -25.36 44.98
N THR A 5 -24.67 -26.22 45.01
CA THR A 5 -23.71 -26.23 46.10
C THR A 5 -22.73 -25.06 45.95
N LEU A 6 -22.23 -24.53 47.07
CA LEU A 6 -21.24 -23.44 47.08
C LEU A 6 -19.98 -23.80 46.26
N ILE A 7 -19.60 -25.08 46.25
CA ILE A 7 -18.45 -25.58 45.50
C ILE A 7 -18.71 -25.58 43.99
N GLU A 8 -19.91 -25.91 43.52
CA GLU A 8 -20.27 -25.84 42.09
C GLU A 8 -20.21 -24.41 41.56
N LEU A 9 -20.68 -23.42 42.33
CA LEU A 9 -20.60 -22.02 41.93
C LEU A 9 -19.12 -21.57 41.75
N LEU A 10 -18.23 -22.02 42.64
CA LEU A 10 -16.81 -21.66 42.59
C LEU A 10 -16.12 -22.27 41.37
N VAL A 11 -16.42 -23.53 41.04
CA VAL A 11 -15.86 -24.18 39.86
C VAL A 11 -16.34 -23.50 38.57
N VAL A 12 -17.61 -23.13 38.48
CA VAL A 12 -18.16 -22.45 37.30
C VAL A 12 -17.56 -21.05 37.11
N THR A 13 -17.41 -20.28 38.19
CA THR A 13 -16.78 -18.95 38.09
C THR A 13 -15.29 -19.03 37.74
N ALA A 14 -14.57 -20.03 38.27
CA ALA A 14 -13.17 -20.27 37.91
C ALA A 14 -13.01 -20.58 36.41
N ILE A 15 -13.85 -21.47 35.85
CA ILE A 15 -13.85 -21.79 34.43
C ILE A 15 -14.21 -20.55 33.59
N LEU A 16 -15.20 -19.77 34.01
CA LEU A 16 -15.62 -18.56 33.31
C LEU A 16 -14.51 -17.50 33.26
N ILE A 17 -13.76 -17.31 34.36
CA ILE A 17 -12.61 -16.39 34.40
C ILE A 17 -11.52 -16.86 33.44
N ILE A 18 -11.20 -18.15 33.42
CA ILE A 18 -10.18 -18.72 32.53
C ILE A 18 -10.58 -18.52 31.06
N ILE A 19 -11.81 -18.88 30.69
CA ILE A 19 -12.30 -18.71 29.31
C ILE A 19 -12.31 -17.22 28.92
N THR A 20 -12.82 -16.35 29.79
CA THR A 20 -12.87 -14.90 29.53
C THR A 20 -11.47 -14.32 29.36
N GLY A 21 -10.50 -14.76 30.17
CA GLY A 21 -9.10 -14.35 30.07
C GLY A 21 -8.48 -14.71 28.71
N VAL A 22 -8.66 -15.95 28.25
CA VAL A 22 -8.18 -16.40 26.92
C VAL A 22 -8.83 -15.59 25.80
N VAL A 23 -10.16 -15.37 25.88
CA VAL A 23 -10.90 -14.60 24.88
C VAL A 23 -10.43 -13.14 24.82
N LEU A 24 -10.21 -12.49 25.97
CA LEU A 24 -9.74 -11.10 26.01
C LEU A 24 -8.34 -10.94 25.40
N VAL A 25 -7.42 -11.86 25.72
CA VAL A 25 -6.06 -11.84 25.17
C VAL A 25 -6.09 -12.04 23.65
N ASN A 26 -6.97 -12.92 23.15
CA ASN A 26 -7.09 -13.18 21.72
C ASN A 26 -7.77 -12.02 20.97
N ASN A 27 -8.79 -11.39 21.56
CA ASN A 27 -9.53 -10.26 20.97
C ASN A 27 -8.60 -9.09 20.59
N GLY A 28 -7.62 -8.77 21.45
CA GLY A 28 -6.66 -7.71 21.19
C GLY A 28 -5.77 -7.95 19.95
N ARG A 29 -5.49 -9.20 19.57
CA ARG A 29 -4.70 -9.55 18.37
C ARG A 29 -5.52 -9.46 17.09
N PHE A 30 -6.79 -9.87 17.12
CA PHE A 30 -7.66 -9.81 15.94
C PHE A 30 -7.86 -8.39 15.41
N GLY A 31 -8.00 -7.40 16.30
CA GLY A 31 -8.20 -6.01 15.88
C GLY A 31 -7.02 -5.43 15.09
N GLY A 32 -5.78 -5.81 15.43
CA GLY A 32 -4.59 -5.30 14.74
C GLY A 32 -4.43 -5.89 13.33
N VAL A 33 -4.74 -7.18 13.19
CA VAL A 33 -4.71 -7.87 11.90
C VAL A 33 -5.71 -7.30 10.91
N ILE A 34 -6.94 -7.02 11.37
CA ILE A 34 -7.99 -6.44 10.51
C ILE A 34 -7.58 -5.03 10.04
N LEU A 35 -6.98 -4.23 10.92
CA LEU A 35 -6.49 -2.89 10.55
C LEU A 35 -5.36 -2.95 9.53
N LEU A 36 -4.43 -3.90 9.67
CA LEU A 36 -3.36 -4.12 8.69
C LEU A 36 -3.91 -4.57 7.34
N GLU A 37 -4.92 -5.44 7.34
CA GLU A 37 -5.59 -5.90 6.13
C GLU A 37 -6.35 -4.76 5.44
N ASN A 38 -7.08 -3.94 6.20
CA ASN A 38 -7.73 -2.74 5.68
C ASN A 38 -6.70 -1.78 5.05
N LEU A 39 -5.56 -1.54 5.70
CA LEU A 39 -4.50 -0.70 5.14
C LEU A 39 -3.96 -1.25 3.81
N ALA A 40 -3.79 -2.57 3.71
CA ALA A 40 -3.38 -3.20 2.46
C ALA A 40 -4.43 -3.03 1.35
N TYR A 41 -5.72 -3.11 1.70
CA TYR A 41 -6.80 -2.83 0.75
C TYR A 41 -6.87 -1.35 0.36
N ASP A 42 -6.66 -0.42 1.30
CA ASP A 42 -6.67 1.01 1.04
C ASP A 42 -5.56 1.37 0.03
N ILE A 43 -4.34 0.84 0.23
CA ILE A 43 -3.24 1.01 -0.74
C ILE A 43 -3.57 0.40 -2.10
N ALA A 44 -4.13 -0.83 -2.12
CA ALA A 44 -4.53 -1.47 -3.37
C ALA A 44 -5.61 -0.67 -4.12
N LEU A 45 -6.54 -0.05 -3.39
CA LEU A 45 -7.57 0.83 -3.94
C LEU A 45 -6.96 2.13 -4.49
N SER A 46 -6.03 2.77 -3.78
CA SER A 46 -5.33 3.96 -4.28
C SER A 46 -4.53 3.66 -5.56
N ILE A 47 -3.90 2.49 -5.67
CA ILE A 47 -3.23 2.05 -6.91
C ILE A 47 -4.25 1.86 -8.04
N ARG A 48 -5.41 1.26 -7.75
CA ARG A 48 -6.49 1.13 -8.74
C ARG A 48 -7.04 2.49 -9.16
N GLU A 49 -7.15 3.43 -8.23
CA GLU A 49 -7.58 4.80 -8.50
C GLU A 49 -6.59 5.51 -9.42
N ALA A 50 -5.28 5.40 -9.17
CA ALA A 50 -4.23 5.89 -10.06
C ALA A 50 -4.36 5.29 -11.47
N GLN A 51 -4.61 3.99 -11.59
CA GLN A 51 -4.84 3.32 -12.87
C GLN A 51 -6.07 3.90 -13.59
N VAL A 52 -7.18 4.10 -12.89
CA VAL A 52 -8.40 4.69 -13.46
C VAL A 52 -8.14 6.12 -13.93
N PHE A 53 -7.38 6.93 -13.19
CA PHE A 53 -7.04 8.30 -13.58
C PHE A 53 -6.03 8.36 -14.72
N GLY A 54 -5.08 7.43 -14.79
CA GLY A 54 -4.14 7.30 -15.91
C GLY A 54 -4.83 6.95 -17.22
N ILE A 55 -5.95 6.22 -17.16
CA ILE A 55 -6.74 5.82 -18.34
C ILE A 55 -7.82 6.85 -18.69
N SER A 56 -8.56 7.31 -17.68
CA SER A 56 -9.66 8.27 -17.83
C SER A 56 -9.05 9.65 -17.93
N VAL A 57 -9.17 10.30 -19.09
CA VAL A 57 -8.64 11.64 -19.46
C VAL A 57 -8.97 12.72 -18.40
N ARG A 58 -8.31 12.65 -17.25
CA ARG A 58 -8.54 13.51 -16.11
C ARG A 58 -7.58 14.68 -16.24
N GLN A 59 -8.15 15.87 -16.16
CA GLN A 59 -7.38 17.09 -16.23
C GLN A 59 -6.57 17.24 -14.95
N PHE A 60 -5.28 17.50 -15.08
CA PHE A 60 -4.43 17.99 -14.00
C PHE A 60 -4.03 19.44 -14.28
N GLY A 61 -4.25 20.34 -13.32
CA GLY A 61 -4.01 21.77 -13.50
C GLY A 61 -4.83 22.38 -14.64
N THR A 62 -4.25 23.31 -15.41
CA THR A 62 -4.90 24.02 -16.53
C THR A 62 -4.54 23.40 -17.88
N GLY A 63 -5.44 22.59 -18.44
CA GLY A 63 -5.39 22.15 -19.84
C GLY A 63 -4.54 20.91 -20.15
N ASN A 64 -3.96 20.24 -19.14
CA ASN A 64 -3.16 19.03 -19.37
C ASN A 64 -4.01 17.76 -19.19
N PHE A 65 -4.48 17.19 -20.30
CA PHE A 65 -5.37 16.02 -20.36
C PHE A 65 -4.63 14.71 -20.65
N GLY A 66 -3.33 14.79 -20.91
CA GLY A 66 -2.48 13.68 -21.31
C GLY A 66 -1.47 13.29 -20.26
N VAL A 67 -1.68 13.59 -18.98
CA VAL A 67 -0.75 13.25 -17.89
C VAL A 67 -0.92 11.80 -17.45
N GLY A 68 0.18 11.18 -17.00
CA GLY A 68 0.13 9.88 -16.33
C GLY A 68 -0.21 10.06 -14.86
N TYR A 69 -0.88 9.09 -14.25
CA TYR A 69 -1.13 9.08 -12.81
C TYR A 69 -0.47 7.87 -12.18
N GLY A 70 0.05 8.04 -10.98
CA GLY A 70 0.81 6.99 -10.34
C GLY A 70 0.82 7.06 -8.82
N MET A 71 1.36 6.01 -8.22
CA MET A 71 1.55 5.89 -6.79
C MET A 71 3.03 5.93 -6.46
N HIS A 72 3.40 6.75 -5.49
CA HIS A 72 4.76 6.93 -5.03
C HIS A 72 4.91 6.45 -3.58
N PHE A 73 5.94 5.65 -3.36
CA PHE A 73 6.28 5.08 -2.06
C PHE A 73 7.74 5.34 -1.71
N LEU A 74 7.98 5.74 -0.46
CA LEU A 74 9.31 5.96 0.11
C LEU A 74 9.45 5.27 1.46
N THR A 75 10.54 4.54 1.66
CA THR A 75 10.84 3.95 2.97
C THR A 75 11.37 4.98 3.97
N SER A 76 11.84 6.14 3.52
CA SER A 76 12.22 7.27 4.39
C SER A 76 11.03 7.98 5.02
N SER A 77 9.87 7.88 4.38
CA SER A 77 8.57 8.39 4.86
C SER A 77 7.60 7.22 4.96
N PRO A 78 7.86 6.25 5.86
CA PRO A 78 7.18 4.95 5.81
C PRO A 78 5.72 5.02 6.27
N THR A 79 5.28 6.16 6.80
CA THR A 79 3.90 6.39 7.23
C THR A 79 3.09 7.19 6.21
N THR A 80 3.62 7.45 5.01
CA THR A 80 2.89 8.19 3.98
C THR A 80 3.08 7.55 2.61
N TYR A 81 2.07 7.69 1.77
CA TYR A 81 2.16 7.36 0.35
C TYR A 81 1.41 8.42 -0.45
N VAL A 82 1.81 8.59 -1.70
CA VAL A 82 1.38 9.73 -2.52
C VAL A 82 0.79 9.25 -3.84
N LEU A 83 -0.42 9.71 -4.14
CA LEU A 83 -0.97 9.71 -5.49
C LEU A 83 -0.44 10.96 -6.20
N PHE A 84 0.19 10.76 -7.36
CA PHE A 84 0.77 11.84 -8.15
C PHE A 84 0.29 11.85 -9.60
N ALA A 85 0.44 13.01 -10.22
CA ALA A 85 0.25 13.22 -11.66
C ALA A 85 1.57 13.65 -12.28
N ASP A 86 2.11 12.84 -13.17
CA ASP A 86 3.37 13.08 -13.89
C ASP A 86 3.15 14.17 -14.95
N ALA A 87 3.40 15.42 -14.54
CA ALA A 87 3.02 16.63 -15.25
C ALA A 87 4.15 17.65 -15.37
N ILE A 88 5.26 17.47 -14.64
CA ILE A 88 6.42 18.35 -14.68
C ILE A 88 7.42 17.84 -15.71
N GLU A 89 8.12 16.74 -15.41
CA GLU A 89 9.17 16.20 -16.29
C GLU A 89 8.64 15.14 -17.26
N SER A 90 7.44 14.60 -17.02
CA SER A 90 6.87 13.53 -17.85
C SER A 90 7.79 12.30 -17.87
N ASN A 91 8.42 12.01 -16.73
CA ASN A 91 9.45 10.98 -16.55
C ASN A 91 8.90 9.74 -15.81
N GLY A 92 7.61 9.71 -15.48
CA GLY A 92 6.97 8.59 -14.78
C GLY A 92 7.42 8.41 -13.34
N LEU A 93 7.98 9.44 -12.73
CA LEU A 93 8.42 9.51 -11.36
C LEU A 93 7.65 10.63 -10.65
N TYR A 94 7.54 10.53 -9.34
CA TYR A 94 7.12 11.68 -8.55
C TYR A 94 8.28 12.66 -8.32
N ASP A 95 8.14 13.88 -8.83
CA ASP A 95 9.14 14.95 -8.70
C ASP A 95 8.79 15.96 -7.58
N GLY A 96 7.69 15.73 -6.86
CA GLY A 96 7.28 16.56 -5.74
C GLY A 96 6.59 17.85 -6.15
N CYS A 97 6.77 18.88 -5.33
CA CYS A 97 6.19 20.20 -5.53
C CYS A 97 7.28 21.27 -5.44
N PRO A 98 8.11 21.41 -6.49
CA PRO A 98 9.14 22.45 -6.53
C PRO A 98 8.56 23.87 -6.42
N THR A 99 7.34 24.10 -6.92
CA THR A 99 6.58 25.35 -6.70
C THR A 99 5.09 25.06 -6.57
N GLU A 100 4.30 26.01 -6.05
CA GLU A 100 2.83 25.87 -5.98
C GLU A 100 2.18 25.76 -7.37
N ALA A 101 2.80 26.30 -8.41
CA ALA A 101 2.32 26.24 -9.79
C ALA A 101 2.77 24.97 -10.54
N SER A 102 3.79 24.28 -10.03
CA SER A 102 4.37 23.06 -10.61
C SER A 102 4.51 22.02 -9.50
N CYS A 103 3.42 21.30 -9.24
CA CYS A 103 3.30 20.34 -8.17
C CYS A 103 2.62 19.09 -8.74
N GLU A 104 3.22 17.93 -8.53
CA GLU A 104 2.68 16.65 -9.00
C GLU A 104 1.81 15.95 -7.96
N LEU A 105 1.75 16.50 -6.75
CA LEU A 105 0.93 15.96 -5.67
C LEU A 105 -0.56 16.08 -6.03
N VAL A 106 -1.23 14.94 -6.15
CA VAL A 106 -2.69 14.87 -6.27
C VAL A 106 -3.28 14.67 -4.88
N GLU A 107 -2.81 13.66 -4.18
CA GLU A 107 -3.26 13.31 -2.83
C GLU A 107 -2.11 12.66 -2.05
N SER A 108 -1.95 13.06 -0.79
CA SER A 108 -1.06 12.39 0.16
C SER A 108 -1.92 11.73 1.22
N THR A 109 -1.68 10.46 1.48
CA THR A 109 -2.42 9.71 2.50
C THR A 109 -1.48 9.31 3.62
N ASP A 110 -1.85 9.67 4.86
CA ASP A 110 -1.13 9.29 6.07
C ASP A 110 -1.62 7.93 6.60
N ILE A 111 -0.67 7.01 6.79
CA ILE A 111 -0.89 5.74 7.46
C ILE A 111 -1.01 6.01 8.97
N GLN A 112 -2.18 5.69 9.52
CA GLN A 112 -2.49 5.96 10.92
C GLN A 112 -2.11 4.79 11.85
N ARG A 113 -2.27 5.01 13.16
CA ARG A 113 -2.27 3.96 14.20
C ARG A 113 -0.95 3.18 14.33
N GLY A 114 0.16 3.79 13.91
CA GLY A 114 1.51 3.24 14.06
C GLY A 114 1.86 2.13 13.06
N TYR A 115 1.00 1.87 12.08
CA TYR A 115 1.35 1.03 10.93
C TYR A 115 2.28 1.79 10.00
N PHE A 116 3.12 1.07 9.26
CA PHE A 116 4.08 1.68 8.37
C PHE A 116 4.52 0.72 7.26
N ILE A 117 5.08 1.29 6.21
CA ILE A 117 5.75 0.59 5.11
C ILE A 117 7.11 0.13 5.62
N ALA A 118 7.24 -1.15 5.92
CA ALA A 118 8.49 -1.77 6.40
C ALA A 118 9.50 -1.98 5.27
N GLY A 119 9.06 -1.97 4.02
CA GLY A 119 9.98 -1.98 2.88
C GLY A 119 9.30 -2.13 1.55
N LEU A 120 10.09 -1.91 0.50
CA LEU A 120 9.69 -2.02 -0.88
C LEU A 120 10.60 -3.04 -1.57
N CYS A 121 10.02 -3.82 -2.46
CA CYS A 121 10.69 -4.86 -3.23
C CYS A 121 10.44 -4.63 -4.71
N VAL A 122 11.51 -4.44 -5.49
CA VAL A 122 11.40 -4.27 -6.95
C VAL A 122 12.55 -5.03 -7.64
N PRO A 123 12.29 -6.20 -8.27
CA PRO A 123 10.99 -6.86 -8.42
C PRO A 123 10.42 -7.44 -7.10
N ALA A 124 9.14 -7.83 -7.10
CA ALA A 124 8.42 -8.29 -5.90
C ALA A 124 9.06 -9.51 -5.19
N GLY A 125 9.76 -10.36 -5.94
CA GLY A 125 10.31 -11.63 -5.48
C GLY A 125 9.22 -12.63 -5.05
N ALA A 126 9.64 -13.85 -4.68
CA ALA A 126 8.72 -14.87 -4.20
C ALA A 126 8.03 -14.41 -2.90
N ASN A 127 8.83 -13.98 -1.92
CA ASN A 127 8.39 -13.57 -0.60
C ASN A 127 9.07 -12.25 -0.16
N ALA A 128 8.52 -11.61 0.88
CA ALA A 128 9.00 -10.34 1.46
C ALA A 128 10.48 -10.34 1.90
N ASP A 129 11.04 -11.50 2.23
CA ASP A 129 12.43 -11.64 2.70
C ASP A 129 13.42 -11.99 1.57
N SER A 130 12.93 -12.42 0.41
CA SER A 130 13.74 -12.92 -0.71
C SER A 130 13.85 -11.96 -1.89
N CYS A 131 13.46 -10.70 -1.71
CA CYS A 131 13.35 -9.70 -2.78
C CYS A 131 14.53 -8.72 -2.79
N THR A 132 14.69 -7.99 -3.90
CA THR A 132 15.61 -6.84 -3.96
C THR A 132 14.96 -5.63 -3.28
N ARG A 133 15.46 -5.27 -2.10
CA ARG A 133 14.95 -4.13 -1.34
C ARG A 133 15.33 -2.82 -2.00
N VAL A 134 14.37 -1.90 -2.02
CA VAL A 134 14.55 -0.55 -2.54
C VAL A 134 14.01 0.50 -1.57
N SER A 135 14.54 1.71 -1.68
CA SER A 135 14.13 2.85 -0.85
C SER A 135 12.95 3.63 -1.46
N ARG A 136 12.80 3.54 -2.78
CA ARG A 136 11.80 4.26 -3.57
C ARG A 136 11.21 3.37 -4.65
N ALA A 137 9.90 3.43 -4.82
CA ALA A 137 9.19 2.84 -5.94
C ALA A 137 8.08 3.79 -6.43
N ASP A 138 7.97 3.95 -7.74
CA ASP A 138 6.92 4.71 -8.40
C ASP A 138 6.19 3.78 -9.36
N ILE A 139 4.85 3.78 -9.33
CA ILE A 139 3.99 2.94 -10.18
C ILE A 139 3.16 3.88 -11.03
N LEU A 140 3.48 4.01 -12.31
CA LEU A 140 2.76 4.90 -13.24
C LEU A 140 1.78 4.11 -14.11
N PHE A 141 0.61 4.66 -14.32
CA PHE A 141 -0.35 4.22 -15.32
C PHE A 141 -0.63 5.32 -16.31
N LYS A 142 -0.68 4.96 -17.59
CA LYS A 142 -1.00 5.92 -18.62
C LYS A 142 -1.60 5.32 -19.88
N ARG A 143 -2.73 5.90 -20.30
CA ARG A 143 -3.32 5.71 -21.62
C ARG A 143 -2.29 5.81 -22.77
N PRO A 144 -2.41 4.96 -23.80
CA PRO A 144 -3.48 3.96 -24.01
C PRO A 144 -3.24 2.62 -23.30
N GLU A 145 -2.11 2.44 -22.61
CA GLU A 145 -1.71 1.16 -22.03
C GLU A 145 -2.24 1.03 -20.58
N PRO A 146 -2.93 -0.07 -20.23
CA PRO A 146 -3.40 -0.29 -18.87
C PRO A 146 -2.31 -0.85 -17.94
N ASP A 147 -1.15 -1.17 -18.51
CA ASP A 147 0.01 -1.75 -17.84
C ASP A 147 0.64 -0.75 -16.85
N ALA A 148 1.20 -1.29 -15.77
CA ALA A 148 1.90 -0.54 -14.75
C ALA A 148 3.37 -0.35 -15.16
N CYS A 149 3.79 0.89 -15.41
CA CYS A 149 5.21 1.20 -15.52
C CYS A 149 5.81 1.34 -14.11
N ILE A 150 6.53 0.31 -13.66
CA ILE A 150 7.12 0.26 -12.31
C ILE A 150 8.57 0.75 -12.35
N SER A 151 8.82 1.91 -11.75
CA SER A 151 10.13 2.55 -11.62
C SER A 151 10.85 2.13 -10.34
N ARG A 152 12.18 2.03 -10.39
CA ARG A 152 13.02 1.53 -9.29
C ARG A 152 14.07 2.55 -8.89
N GLU A 153 14.14 2.91 -7.61
CA GLU A 153 15.18 3.81 -7.06
C GLU A 153 15.29 5.14 -7.84
N GLY A 154 14.16 5.68 -8.30
CA GLY A 154 14.15 6.91 -9.12
C GLY A 154 14.68 6.73 -10.55
N ALA A 155 14.95 5.51 -11.00
CA ALA A 155 15.17 5.23 -12.41
C ALA A 155 13.81 5.11 -13.12
N SER A 156 13.57 6.03 -14.06
CA SER A 156 12.34 6.07 -14.85
C SER A 156 12.10 4.75 -15.60
N ALA A 157 10.89 4.21 -15.42
CA ALA A 157 10.40 3.05 -16.17
C ALA A 157 9.92 3.39 -17.59
N ILE A 158 9.74 4.67 -17.89
CA ILE A 158 9.20 5.12 -19.17
C ILE A 158 10.27 5.69 -20.08
N THR A 159 10.11 5.47 -21.38
CA THR A 159 10.87 6.17 -22.42
C THR A 159 9.91 6.97 -23.30
N GLY A 160 10.46 7.80 -24.20
CA GLY A 160 9.71 8.77 -24.99
C GLY A 160 8.36 8.25 -25.50
N LYS A 161 7.30 9.06 -25.31
CA LYS A 161 5.88 8.70 -25.50
C LYS A 161 5.28 7.76 -24.45
N TYR A 162 5.86 7.68 -23.26
CA TYR A 162 5.32 6.93 -22.11
C TYR A 162 5.26 5.41 -22.31
N ALA A 163 6.17 4.86 -23.10
CA ALA A 163 6.30 3.42 -23.25
C ALA A 163 7.01 2.83 -22.03
N CYS A 164 6.44 1.81 -21.39
CA CYS A 164 7.00 1.12 -20.21
C CYS A 164 8.22 0.22 -20.56
N THR A 165 9.27 0.72 -21.20
CA THR A 165 10.39 -0.11 -21.67
C THR A 165 11.45 -0.41 -20.61
N GLY A 166 11.52 0.40 -19.55
CA GLY A 166 12.42 0.19 -18.39
C GLY A 166 11.69 -0.35 -17.16
N ALA A 167 10.42 -0.67 -17.31
CA ALA A 167 9.56 -1.10 -16.21
C ALA A 167 10.00 -2.44 -15.63
N GLN A 168 9.88 -2.54 -14.32
CA GLN A 168 10.11 -3.77 -13.58
C GLN A 168 8.87 -4.67 -13.68
N GLU A 169 9.07 -5.99 -13.66
CA GLU A 169 7.97 -6.95 -13.83
C GLU A 169 6.93 -6.87 -12.70
N SER A 170 7.35 -6.49 -11.50
CA SER A 170 6.49 -6.41 -10.33
C SER A 170 7.07 -5.52 -9.24
N VAL A 171 6.23 -5.11 -8.29
CA VAL A 171 6.61 -4.44 -7.04
C VAL A 171 5.83 -5.03 -5.89
N ARG A 172 6.50 -5.22 -4.75
CA ARG A 172 5.86 -5.59 -3.48
C ARG A 172 6.08 -4.48 -2.45
N ILE A 173 4.97 -4.01 -1.88
CA ILE A 173 4.93 -3.05 -0.78
C ILE A 173 4.67 -3.85 0.49
N ILE A 174 5.61 -3.82 1.43
CA ILE A 174 5.53 -4.57 2.68
C ILE A 174 5.07 -3.62 3.79
N LEU A 175 3.95 -3.97 4.42
CA LEU A 175 3.36 -3.26 5.53
C LEU A 175 3.61 -4.03 6.81
N GLU A 176 3.88 -3.32 7.90
CA GLU A 176 4.10 -3.91 9.22
C GLU A 176 3.26 -3.19 10.28
N SER A 177 2.68 -3.97 11.19
CA SER A 177 1.99 -3.47 12.37
C SER A 177 2.98 -3.12 13.47
N PRO A 178 2.61 -2.24 14.45
CA PRO A 178 3.42 -2.01 15.65
C PRO A 178 3.74 -3.27 16.46
N ARG A 179 3.04 -4.38 16.17
CA ARG A 179 3.17 -5.68 16.84
C ARG A 179 3.98 -6.70 16.02
N GLY A 180 4.47 -6.32 14.85
CA GLY A 180 5.31 -7.16 13.98
C GLY A 180 4.53 -8.05 13.00
N ASP A 181 3.21 -7.88 12.87
CA ASP A 181 2.43 -8.57 11.85
C ASP A 181 2.72 -7.94 10.48
N ARG A 182 2.92 -8.76 9.44
CA ARG A 182 3.22 -8.30 8.09
C ARG A 182 2.10 -8.61 7.10
N MET A 183 1.93 -7.72 6.14
CA MET A 183 1.05 -7.87 4.98
C MET A 183 1.73 -7.23 3.79
N SER A 184 1.51 -7.78 2.60
CA SER A 184 2.10 -7.32 1.35
C SER A 184 1.01 -6.93 0.36
N VAL A 185 1.27 -5.86 -0.40
CA VAL A 185 0.55 -5.53 -1.63
C VAL A 185 1.51 -5.76 -2.79
N VAL A 186 1.13 -6.59 -3.75
CA VAL A 186 1.92 -6.89 -4.95
C VAL A 186 1.21 -6.34 -6.17
N VAL A 187 1.95 -5.61 -6.99
CA VAL A 187 1.50 -5.09 -8.28
C VAL A 187 2.39 -5.66 -9.36
N GLU A 188 1.77 -6.28 -10.36
CA GLU A 188 2.44 -6.78 -11.57
C GLU A 188 2.42 -5.72 -12.66
N ALA A 189 3.38 -5.78 -13.60
CA ALA A 189 3.44 -4.89 -14.75
C ALA A 189 2.17 -4.93 -15.62
N THR A 190 1.39 -6.01 -15.57
CA THR A 190 0.08 -6.13 -16.25
C THR A 190 -1.04 -5.31 -15.58
N GLY A 191 -0.75 -4.62 -14.47
CA GLY A 191 -1.74 -3.90 -13.67
C GLY A 191 -2.58 -4.80 -12.74
N GLN A 192 -2.20 -6.08 -12.60
CA GLN A 192 -2.78 -6.96 -11.59
C GLN A 192 -2.31 -6.53 -10.20
N ILE A 193 -3.26 -6.42 -9.26
CA ILE A 193 -3.00 -6.07 -7.87
C ILE A 193 -3.48 -7.22 -7.00
N SER A 194 -2.63 -7.68 -6.09
CA SER A 194 -2.96 -8.71 -5.11
C SER A 194 -2.50 -8.31 -3.71
N THR A 195 -3.25 -8.74 -2.71
CA THR A 195 -2.90 -8.55 -1.30
C THR A 195 -2.71 -9.92 -0.66
N GLY A 196 -1.71 -10.06 0.21
CA GLY A 196 -1.37 -11.33 0.82
C GLY A 196 -0.35 -11.20 1.93
N ARG A 197 -0.18 -12.25 2.72
CA ARG A 197 0.85 -12.31 3.78
C ARG A 197 2.18 -12.77 3.22
#